data_AF-A0A7J5W251-F1
#
_entry.id   AF-A0A7J5W251-F1
#
_cell.length_a   1.000
_cell.length_b   1.000
_cell.length_c   1.000
_cell.angle_alpha   90.00
_cell.angle_beta   90.00
_cell.angle_gamma   90.00
#
_symmetry.space_group_name_H-M   'P 1'
#
loop_
_entity.id
_entity.type
_entity.pdbx_description
1 polymer ?
#
loop_
_entity_poly.entity_id
_entity_poly.type
_entity_poly.pdbx_seq_one_letter_code
_entity_poly.pdbx_strand_id
1 'polypeptide(L)'
;MQNHPQFKDFQKSLAIVFFALLSGQIIFALVSLGLISSGLEIANPEFRTYGLIIVPVLVMAGFIASRMVPAKLLERARTSNDIEEKFNHYRSALIIRLGLLETPSFFAIIAYLFTGERLFLGFVGMILFYFITLFPSENRIITDLSQEE
;
A
#
# COMPACT_ATOMS: atom_id res chain seq x y z
N MET A 1 -14.18 18.63 -14.10
CA MET A 1 -13.45 17.34 -13.98
C MET A 1 -14.38 16.15 -13.69
N GLN A 2 -15.22 16.18 -12.64
CA GLN A 2 -16.07 15.02 -12.24
C GLN A 2 -17.02 14.47 -13.32
N ASN A 3 -17.63 15.35 -14.13
CA ASN A 3 -18.61 14.93 -15.16
C ASN A 3 -17.96 14.52 -16.49
N HIS A 4 -16.63 14.48 -16.56
CA HIS A 4 -15.92 14.07 -17.77
C HIS A 4 -15.86 12.53 -17.85
N PRO A 5 -16.29 11.88 -18.96
CA PRO A 5 -16.27 10.43 -19.09
C PRO A 5 -14.91 9.81 -18.74
N GLN A 6 -13.82 10.47 -19.16
CA GLN A 6 -12.44 10.06 -18.90
C GLN A 6 -12.09 10.01 -17.40
N PHE A 7 -12.71 10.84 -16.56
CA PHE A 7 -12.45 10.87 -15.11
C PHE A 7 -13.01 9.63 -14.41
N LYS A 8 -14.21 9.19 -14.80
CA LYS A 8 -14.84 7.98 -14.22
C LYS A 8 -14.05 6.73 -14.58
N ASP A 9 -13.59 6.62 -15.82
CA ASP A 9 -12.78 5.48 -16.25
C ASP A 9 -11.39 5.51 -15.60
N PHE A 10 -10.81 6.69 -15.43
CA PHE A 10 -9.58 6.88 -14.67
C PHE A 10 -9.71 6.42 -13.22
N GLN A 11 -10.73 6.89 -12.50
CA GLN A 11 -10.96 6.47 -11.11
C GLN A 11 -11.17 4.96 -11.00
N LYS A 12 -11.97 4.35 -11.90
CA LYS A 12 -12.15 2.90 -11.95
C LYS A 12 -10.82 2.18 -12.11
N SER A 13 -9.95 2.66 -13.00
CA SER A 13 -8.61 2.09 -13.19
C SER A 13 -7.79 2.13 -11.89
N LEU A 14 -7.80 3.26 -11.17
CA LEU A 14 -7.12 3.38 -9.89
C LEU A 14 -7.71 2.45 -8.82
N ALA A 15 -9.03 2.32 -8.78
CA ALA A 15 -9.71 1.43 -7.85
C ALA A 15 -9.34 -0.04 -8.10
N ILE A 16 -9.24 -0.46 -9.37
CA ILE A 16 -8.78 -1.82 -9.73
C ILE A 16 -7.37 -2.07 -9.19
N VAL A 17 -6.43 -1.14 -9.41
CA VAL A 17 -5.06 -1.29 -8.89
C VAL A 17 -5.05 -1.33 -7.37
N PHE A 18 -5.81 -0.44 -6.73
CA PHE A 18 -5.93 -0.41 -5.27
C PHE A 18 -6.42 -1.74 -4.70
N PHE A 19 -7.50 -2.30 -5.26
CA PHE A 19 -8.04 -3.58 -4.80
C PHE A 19 -7.13 -4.76 -5.15
N ALA A 20 -6.39 -4.70 -6.24
CA ALA A 20 -5.39 -5.73 -6.57
C ALA A 20 -4.28 -5.79 -5.50
N LEU A 21 -3.71 -4.64 -5.11
CA LEU A 21 -2.68 -4.57 -4.07
C LEU A 21 -3.24 -4.90 -2.67
N LEU A 22 -4.45 -4.44 -2.35
CA LEU A 22 -5.10 -4.75 -1.08
C LEU A 22 -5.39 -6.25 -0.95
N SER A 23 -5.96 -6.85 -1.99
CA SER A 23 -6.30 -8.27 -1.98
C SER A 23 -5.06 -9.16 -1.94
N GLY A 24 -3.96 -8.79 -2.60
CA GLY A 24 -2.69 -9.51 -2.53
C GLY A 24 -2.19 -9.70 -1.11
N GLN A 25 -2.18 -8.63 -0.31
CA GLN A 25 -1.78 -8.67 1.10
C GLN A 25 -2.74 -9.51 1.96
N ILE A 26 -4.05 -9.33 1.78
CA ILE A 26 -5.07 -10.07 2.55
C ILE A 26 -5.00 -11.56 2.25
N ILE A 27 -4.96 -11.94 0.96
CA ILE A 27 -4.89 -13.33 0.54
C ILE A 27 -3.61 -13.97 1.06
N PHE A 28 -2.46 -13.30 0.94
CA PHE A 28 -1.20 -13.84 1.43
C PHE A 28 -1.22 -14.03 2.95
N ALA A 29 -1.72 -13.04 3.71
CA ALA A 29 -1.86 -13.17 5.16
C ALA A 29 -2.77 -14.35 5.57
N LEU A 30 -3.91 -14.53 4.89
CA LEU A 30 -4.84 -15.63 5.15
C LEU A 30 -4.22 -17.00 4.80
N VAL A 31 -3.52 -17.10 3.67
CA VAL A 31 -2.81 -18.32 3.27
C VAL A 31 -1.73 -18.65 4.29
N SER A 32 -0.89 -17.69 4.69
CA SER A 32 0.13 -17.90 5.71
C SER A 32 -0.47 -18.32 7.05
N LEU A 33 -1.61 -17.71 7.45
CA LEU A 33 -2.34 -18.09 8.65
C LEU A 33 -2.84 -19.55 8.59
N GLY A 34 -3.43 -19.95 7.47
CA GLY A 34 -3.89 -21.33 7.25
C GLY A 34 -2.74 -22.33 7.27
N LEU A 35 -1.63 -22.02 6.62
CA LEU A 35 -0.42 -22.85 6.60
C LEU A 35 0.13 -23.09 8.02
N ILE A 36 0.38 -22.03 8.79
CA ILE A 36 0.85 -22.16 10.17
C ILE A 36 -0.16 -22.91 11.05
N SER A 37 -1.46 -22.62 10.88
CA SER A 37 -2.52 -23.30 11.66
C SER A 37 -2.65 -24.79 11.33
N SER A 38 -2.25 -25.22 10.14
CA SER A 38 -2.21 -26.62 9.74
C SER A 38 -1.02 -27.42 10.30
N GLY A 39 -0.17 -26.77 11.10
CA GLY A 39 1.02 -27.40 11.71
C GLY A 39 2.27 -27.33 10.83
N LEU A 40 2.31 -26.42 9.85
CA LEU A 40 3.52 -26.17 9.07
C LEU A 40 4.59 -25.55 9.99
N GLU A 41 5.62 -26.33 10.33
CA GLU A 41 6.76 -25.86 11.11
C GLU A 41 7.90 -25.39 10.19
N ILE A 42 7.88 -24.10 9.83
CA ILE A 42 9.04 -23.39 9.23
C ILE A 42 9.81 -22.60 10.31
N ALA A 43 9.41 -22.74 11.57
CA ALA A 43 9.85 -21.91 12.69
C ALA A 43 11.39 -21.88 12.82
N ASN A 44 11.98 -20.74 12.45
CA ASN A 44 13.38 -20.44 12.68
C ASN A 44 13.48 -19.40 13.82
N PRO A 45 13.93 -19.81 15.03
CA PRO A 45 14.00 -18.92 16.18
C PRO A 45 14.89 -17.68 15.96
N GLU A 46 15.93 -17.77 15.13
CA GLU A 46 16.80 -16.64 14.82
C GLU A 46 16.07 -15.61 13.95
N PHE A 47 15.23 -16.07 13.01
CA PHE A 47 14.44 -15.19 12.16
C PHE A 47 13.46 -14.33 12.95
N ARG A 48 12.98 -14.82 14.11
CA ARG A 48 12.12 -14.04 15.01
C ARG A 48 12.85 -12.80 15.54
N THR A 49 14.09 -12.96 16.03
CA THR A 49 14.87 -11.84 16.57
C THR A 49 15.12 -10.77 15.52
N TYR A 50 15.55 -11.16 14.32
CA TYR A 50 15.75 -10.21 13.23
C TYR A 50 14.44 -9.57 12.76
N GLY A 51 13.36 -10.36 12.64
CA GLY A 51 12.04 -9.88 12.24
C GLY A 51 11.51 -8.80 13.18
N LEU A 52 11.69 -8.98 14.50
CA LEU A 52 11.26 -8.00 15.52
C LEU A 52 11.98 -6.66 15.43
N ILE A 53 13.14 -6.59 14.77
CA ILE A 53 13.90 -5.35 14.54
C ILE A 53 13.59 -4.78 13.15
N ILE A 54 13.63 -5.64 12.12
CA ILE A 54 13.51 -5.22 10.72
C ILE A 54 12.07 -4.81 10.38
N VAL A 55 11.06 -5.55 10.82
CA VAL A 55 9.65 -5.25 10.49
C VAL A 55 9.25 -3.84 10.96
N PRO A 56 9.46 -3.43 12.23
CA PRO A 56 9.13 -2.06 12.65
C PRO A 56 9.86 -0.98 11.87
N VAL A 57 11.15 -1.19 11.56
CA VAL A 57 11.95 -0.24 10.77
C VAL A 57 11.37 -0.10 9.36
N LEU A 58 11.04 -1.20 8.70
CA LEU A 58 10.42 -1.18 7.37
C LEU A 58 9.03 -0.55 7.40
N VAL A 59 8.22 -0.79 8.44
CA VAL A 59 6.90 -0.16 8.60
C VAL A 59 7.04 1.36 8.72
N MET A 60 7.94 1.85 9.57
CA MET A 60 8.20 3.29 9.73
C MET A 60 8.74 3.89 8.42
N ALA A 61 9.73 3.25 7.80
CA ALA A 61 10.31 3.69 6.55
C ALA A 61 9.28 3.73 5.42
N GLY A 62 8.47 2.67 5.27
CA GLY A 62 7.39 2.59 4.29
C GLY A 62 6.33 3.67 4.50
N PHE A 63 5.94 3.93 5.75
CA PHE A 63 5.00 5.00 6.07
C PHE A 63 5.51 6.38 5.68
N ILE A 64 6.76 6.70 6.03
CA ILE A 64 7.41 7.98 5.67
C ILE A 64 7.58 8.08 4.14
N ALA A 65 8.16 7.05 3.53
CA ALA A 65 8.42 7.00 2.09
C ALA A 65 7.13 7.09 1.26
N SER A 66 6.04 6.46 1.71
CA SER A 66 4.73 6.51 1.03
C SER A 66 4.19 7.94 0.86
N ARG A 67 4.69 8.89 1.65
CA ARG A 67 4.33 10.32 1.54
C ARG A 67 5.37 11.09 0.75
N MET A 68 6.65 10.87 1.04
CA MET A 68 7.74 11.69 0.49
C MET A 68 8.08 11.35 -0.96
N VAL A 69 8.16 10.06 -1.30
CA VAL A 69 8.58 9.61 -2.64
C VAL A 69 7.59 10.03 -3.74
N PRO A 70 6.26 9.87 -3.59
CA PRO A 70 5.32 10.26 -4.63
C PRO A 70 5.07 11.77 -4.72
N ALA A 71 5.57 12.58 -3.77
CA ALA A 71 5.28 14.02 -3.68
C ALA A 71 5.60 14.78 -4.99
N LYS A 72 6.76 14.52 -5.59
CA LYS A 72 7.16 15.16 -6.86
C LYS A 72 6.25 14.81 -8.04
N LEU A 73 5.71 13.60 -8.06
CA LEU A 73 4.75 13.20 -9.09
C LEU A 73 3.40 13.85 -8.87
N LEU A 74 2.98 14.01 -7.61
CA LEU A 74 1.74 14.69 -7.28
C LEU A 74 1.80 16.18 -7.63
N GLU A 75 2.95 16.82 -7.37
CA GLU A 75 3.21 18.20 -7.79
C GLU A 75 3.09 18.37 -9.31
N ARG A 76 3.76 17.50 -10.09
CA ARG A 76 3.64 17.49 -11.56
C ARG A 76 2.21 17.26 -12.04
N ALA A 77 1.46 16.40 -11.35
CA ALA A 77 0.05 16.19 -11.66
C ALA A 77 -0.77 17.48 -11.48
N ARG A 78 -0.52 18.25 -10.42
CA ARG A 78 -1.22 19.51 -10.15
C ARG A 78 -0.93 20.56 -11.22
N THR A 79 0.34 20.74 -11.57
CA THR A 79 0.80 21.78 -12.50
C THR A 79 0.62 21.43 -13.98
N SER A 80 0.26 20.19 -14.31
CA SER A 80 0.02 19.79 -15.69
C SER A 80 -1.21 20.48 -16.29
N ASN A 81 -1.03 21.08 -17.47
CA ASN A 81 -2.11 21.65 -18.29
C ASN A 81 -2.80 20.57 -19.14
N ASP A 82 -2.09 19.50 -19.46
CA ASP A 82 -2.63 18.35 -20.17
C ASP A 82 -3.31 17.38 -19.18
N ILE A 83 -4.55 16.99 -19.49
CA ILE A 83 -5.38 16.15 -18.62
C ILE A 83 -4.88 14.70 -18.56
N GLU A 84 -4.31 14.19 -19.64
CA GLU A 84 -3.77 12.85 -19.72
C GLU A 84 -2.46 12.75 -18.92
N GLU A 85 -1.57 13.73 -19.07
CA GLU A 85 -0.35 13.84 -18.25
C GLU A 85 -0.68 13.99 -16.76
N LYS A 86 -1.70 14.80 -16.43
CA LYS A 86 -2.21 14.97 -15.06
C LYS A 86 -2.62 13.63 -14.45
N PHE A 87 -3.43 12.86 -15.17
CA PHE A 87 -3.88 11.54 -14.74
C PHE A 87 -2.74 10.53 -14.65
N ASN A 88 -1.82 10.54 -15.60
CA ASN A 88 -0.66 9.65 -15.60
C ASN A 88 0.25 9.90 -14.38
N HIS A 89 0.57 11.15 -14.09
CA HIS A 89 1.38 11.51 -12.92
C HIS A 89 0.69 11.14 -11.60
N TYR A 90 -0.61 11.42 -11.46
CA TYR A 90 -1.36 11.04 -10.27
C TYR A 90 -1.41 9.52 -10.08
N ARG A 91 -1.67 8.76 -11.16
CA ARG A 91 -1.67 7.30 -11.12
C ARG A 91 -0.31 6.76 -10.66
N SER A 92 0.79 7.25 -11.23
CA SER A 92 2.13 6.84 -10.81
C SER A 92 2.40 7.18 -9.35
N ALA A 93 2.00 8.37 -8.89
CA ALA A 93 2.13 8.78 -7.50
C ALA A 93 1.38 7.83 -6.56
N LEU A 94 0.13 7.48 -6.89
CA LEU A 94 -0.69 6.57 -6.09
C LEU A 94 -0.10 5.16 -6.05
N ILE A 95 0.32 4.61 -7.20
CA ILE A 95 0.92 3.26 -7.27
C ILE A 95 2.17 3.18 -6.39
N ILE A 96 3.06 4.18 -6.48
CA ILE A 96 4.27 4.25 -5.65
C ILE A 96 3.91 4.33 -4.17
N ARG A 97 2.94 5.19 -3.82
CA ARG A 97 2.45 5.33 -2.44
C ARG A 97 1.97 3.99 -1.86
N LEU A 98 1.14 3.27 -2.62
CA LEU A 98 0.57 2.00 -2.20
C LEU A 98 1.65 0.91 -2.12
N GLY A 99 2.52 0.80 -3.12
CA GLY A 99 3.61 -0.20 -3.13
C GLY A 99 4.61 -0.04 -1.96
N LEU A 100 4.89 1.21 -1.56
CA LEU A 100 5.75 1.49 -0.39
C LEU A 100 5.15 1.06 0.94
N LEU A 101 3.82 0.93 1.03
CA LEU A 101 3.13 0.37 2.19
C LEU A 101 2.95 -1.15 2.09
N GLU A 102 2.73 -1.66 0.88
CA GLU A 102 2.61 -3.09 0.62
C GLU A 102 3.90 -3.84 0.95
N THR A 103 5.06 -3.25 0.63
CA THR A 103 6.38 -3.88 0.85
C THR A 103 6.61 -4.30 2.31
N PRO A 104 6.47 -3.42 3.33
CA PRO A 104 6.58 -3.84 4.73
C PRO A 104 5.46 -4.80 5.16
N SER A 105 4.27 -4.72 4.56
CA SER A 105 3.17 -5.68 4.80
C SER A 105 3.56 -7.09 4.40
N PHE A 106 4.06 -7.28 3.17
CA PHE A 106 4.54 -8.58 2.72
C PHE A 106 5.72 -9.09 3.54
N PHE A 107 6.66 -8.21 3.91
CA PHE A 107 7.77 -8.62 4.76
C PHE A 107 7.29 -9.10 6.15
N ALA A 108 6.29 -8.44 6.73
CA ALA A 108 5.68 -8.88 7.99
C ALA A 108 4.93 -10.22 7.85
N ILE A 109 4.21 -10.45 6.74
CA ILE A 109 3.55 -11.75 6.46
C ILE A 109 4.60 -12.86 6.33
N ILE A 110 5.70 -12.59 5.63
CA ILE A 110 6.83 -13.52 5.51
C ILE A 110 7.42 -13.80 6.90
N ALA A 111 7.68 -12.76 7.71
CA ALA A 111 8.17 -12.95 9.07
C ALA A 111 7.24 -13.81 9.94
N TYR A 112 5.92 -13.64 9.81
CA TYR A 112 4.95 -14.53 10.43
C TYR A 112 5.09 -15.97 9.93
N LEU A 113 5.19 -16.20 8.63
CA LEU A 113 5.31 -17.54 8.04
C LEU A 113 6.58 -18.28 8.52
N PHE A 114 7.68 -17.57 8.76
CA PHE A 114 8.94 -18.17 9.21
C PHE A 114 9.05 -18.36 10.73
N THR A 115 8.13 -17.81 11.51
CA THR A 115 8.28 -17.75 12.98
C THR A 115 7.04 -18.19 13.75
N GLY A 116 5.85 -18.17 13.12
CA GLY A 116 4.56 -18.31 13.79
C GLY A 116 4.19 -17.15 14.71
N GLU A 117 5.01 -16.08 14.80
CA GLU A 117 4.83 -14.98 15.74
C GLU A 117 3.69 -14.04 15.28
N ARG A 118 2.55 -14.10 15.98
CA ARG A 118 1.32 -13.37 15.62
C ARG A 118 1.49 -11.86 15.68
N LEU A 119 2.47 -11.35 16.42
CA LEU A 119 2.77 -9.92 16.47
C LEU A 119 3.04 -9.34 15.07
N PHE A 120 3.64 -10.12 14.16
CA PHE A 120 3.86 -9.67 12.77
C PHE A 120 2.56 -9.43 12.01
N LEU A 121 1.51 -10.25 12.25
CA LEU A 121 0.18 -10.01 11.68
C LEU A 121 -0.48 -8.74 12.27
N GLY A 122 -0.10 -8.34 13.48
CA GLY A 122 -0.50 -7.05 14.06
C GLY A 122 0.00 -5.86 13.23
N PHE A 123 1.25 -5.91 12.75
CA PHE A 123 1.79 -4.90 11.83
C PHE A 123 1.05 -4.90 10.49
N VAL A 124 0.75 -6.07 9.94
CA VAL A 124 -0.05 -6.20 8.71
C VAL A 124 -1.42 -5.52 8.89
N GLY A 125 -2.11 -5.78 10.01
CA GLY A 125 -3.39 -5.15 10.32
C GLY A 125 -3.30 -3.62 10.39
N MET A 126 -2.25 -3.09 11.03
CA MET A 126 -2.00 -1.64 11.09
C MET A 126 -1.77 -1.03 9.71
N ILE A 127 -0.96 -1.70 8.87
CA ILE A 127 -0.68 -1.24 7.51
C ILE A 127 -1.95 -1.29 6.68
N LEU A 128 -2.72 -2.38 6.71
CA LEU A 128 -3.98 -2.52 5.99
C LEU A 128 -4.99 -1.46 6.41
N PHE A 129 -5.11 -1.17 7.71
CA PHE A 129 -5.96 -0.10 8.19
C PHE A 129 -5.59 1.24 7.56
N TYR A 130 -4.31 1.62 7.57
CA TYR A 130 -3.85 2.84 6.91
C TYR A 130 -4.06 2.79 5.39
N PHE A 131 -3.74 1.66 4.76
CA PHE A 131 -3.86 1.44 3.32
C PHE A 131 -5.30 1.67 2.84
N ILE A 132 -6.30 1.18 3.58
CA ILE A 132 -7.73 1.39 3.29
C ILE A 132 -8.10 2.87 3.24
N THR A 133 -7.51 3.70 4.11
CA THR A 133 -7.78 5.15 4.10
C THR A 133 -7.32 5.83 2.80
N LEU A 134 -6.43 5.20 2.03
CA LEU A 134 -5.86 5.73 0.79
C LEU A 134 -6.65 5.37 -0.47
N PHE A 135 -7.85 4.80 -0.30
CA PHE A 135 -8.74 4.48 -1.42
C PHE A 135 -8.93 5.71 -2.35
N PRO A 136 -8.76 5.56 -3.68
CA PRO A 136 -8.88 6.66 -4.65
C PRO A 136 -10.35 7.02 -4.90
N SER A 137 -11.01 7.57 -3.88
CA SER A 137 -12.34 8.15 -4.03
C SER A 137 -12.29 9.40 -4.92
N GLU A 138 -13.40 9.72 -5.57
CA GLU A 138 -13.52 10.93 -6.40
C GLU A 138 -13.05 12.18 -5.61
N ASN A 139 -13.54 12.33 -4.38
CA ASN A 139 -13.20 13.44 -3.51
C ASN A 139 -11.69 13.50 -3.19
N ARG A 140 -11.05 12.35 -2.94
CA ARG A 140 -9.61 12.29 -2.69
C ARG A 140 -8.83 12.73 -3.92
N ILE A 141 -9.15 12.19 -5.10
CA ILE A 141 -8.48 12.53 -6.35
C ILE A 141 -8.60 14.02 -6.63
N ILE A 142 -9.79 14.60 -6.47
CA ILE A 142 -10.01 16.03 -6.70
C ILE A 142 -9.22 16.86 -5.71
N THR A 143 -9.29 16.53 -4.41
CA THR A 143 -8.57 17.25 -3.36
C THR A 143 -7.06 17.24 -3.61
N ASP A 144 -6.52 16.06 -3.90
CA ASP A 144 -5.09 15.88 -4.13
C ASP A 144 -4.62 16.61 -5.41
N LEU A 145 -5.51 16.84 -6.40
CA LEU A 145 -5.23 17.59 -7.63
C LEU A 145 -5.58 19.08 -7.55
N SER A 146 -6.40 19.51 -6.60
CA SER A 146 -6.86 20.91 -6.45
C SER A 146 -6.07 21.69 -5.41
N GLN A 147 -5.34 21.02 -4.52
CA GLN A 147 -4.48 21.69 -3.54
C GLN A 147 -3.31 22.38 -4.25
N GLU A 148 -3.42 23.70 -4.45
CA GLU A 148 -2.28 24.60 -4.32
C GLU A 148 -1.94 24.63 -2.83
N GLU A 149 -0.69 24.30 -2.46
CA GLU A 149 -0.19 24.57 -1.10
C GLU A 149 -0.05 26.08 -0.90
#